data_AF-A0A5J4P5X7-F1
#
_entry.id   AF-A0A5J4P5X7-F1
#
_cell.length_a   1.000
_cell.length_b   1.000
_cell.length_c   1.000
_cell.angle_alpha   90.00
_cell.angle_beta   90.00
_cell.angle_gamma   90.00
#
_symmetry.space_group_name_H-M   'P 1'
#
loop_
_entity.id
_entity.type
_entity.pdbx_description
1 polymer ?
#
loop_
_entity_poly.entity_id
_entity_poly.type
_entity_poly.pdbx_seq_one_letter_code
_entity_poly.pdbx_strand_id
1 'polypeptide(L)'
;MKNHLLAFDKDIQFNDWNEFRLTDYVNYLRNEKKMRNSTINNQLDFLRWFLRWGIERGYSENRAFEVFKAKLKTTQKKVIFLTWEELNRLREDPIPETKKYLERVR
;
A
#
# COMPACT_ATOMS: atom_id res chain seq x y z
N MET A 1 3.12 3.75 7.73
CA MET A 1 3.19 2.51 8.52
C MET A 1 3.26 2.76 10.03
N LYS A 2 4.33 3.38 10.58
CA LYS A 2 4.44 3.68 12.04
C LYS A 2 3.18 4.31 12.64
N ASN A 3 2.65 5.37 12.02
CA ASN A 3 1.43 6.04 12.50
C ASN A 3 0.19 5.14 12.45
N HIS A 4 0.11 4.19 11.50
CA HIS A 4 -1.00 3.25 11.43
C HIS A 4 -0.90 2.17 12.49
N LEU A 5 0.32 1.68 12.76
CA LEU A 5 0.57 0.74 13.84
C LEU A 5 0.26 1.35 15.21
N LEU A 6 0.81 2.53 15.51
CA LEU A 6 0.56 3.21 16.79
C LEU A 6 -0.90 3.63 16.99
N ALA A 7 -1.61 3.92 15.91
CA ALA A 7 -3.05 4.22 15.99
C ALA A 7 -3.92 2.97 16.07
N PHE A 8 -3.41 1.81 15.63
CA PHE A 8 -4.06 0.51 15.82
C PHE A 8 -3.87 0.01 17.24
N ASP A 9 -2.63 0.06 17.72
CA ASP A 9 -2.24 -0.32 19.08
C ASP A 9 -0.90 0.36 19.43
N LYS A 10 -0.89 1.12 20.52
CA LYS A 10 0.29 1.86 20.98
C LYS A 10 1.34 0.97 21.63
N ASP A 11 0.92 -0.14 22.22
CA ASP A 11 1.76 -1.03 23.01
C ASP A 11 2.10 -2.31 22.27
N ILE A 12 1.89 -2.34 20.95
CA ILE A 12 2.09 -3.52 20.10
C ILE A 12 3.54 -4.02 20.14
N GLN A 13 3.71 -5.30 20.44
CA GLN A 13 4.99 -6.00 20.50
C GLN A 13 5.20 -6.91 19.30
N PHE A 14 6.44 -7.31 19.05
CA PHE A 14 6.77 -8.23 17.96
C PHE A 14 6.08 -9.59 18.09
N ASN A 15 5.91 -10.10 19.31
CA ASN A 15 5.29 -11.40 19.55
C ASN A 15 3.75 -11.38 19.40
N ASP A 16 3.11 -10.21 19.39
CA ASP A 16 1.65 -10.09 19.30
C ASP A 16 1.10 -10.41 17.90
N TRP A 17 1.97 -10.47 16.89
CA TRP A 17 1.60 -10.68 15.50
C TRP A 17 1.26 -12.13 15.17
N ASN A 18 0.15 -12.61 15.72
CA ASN A 18 -0.50 -13.87 15.32
C ASN A 18 -1.55 -13.64 14.21
N GLU A 19 -2.15 -14.73 13.72
CA GLU A 19 -3.16 -14.68 12.65
C GLU A 19 -4.39 -13.84 13.00
N PHE A 20 -4.85 -13.88 14.25
CA PHE A 20 -5.97 -13.05 14.71
C PHE A 20 -5.60 -11.57 14.69
N ARG A 21 -4.43 -11.21 15.25
CA ARG A 21 -3.97 -9.81 15.30
C ARG A 21 -3.75 -9.23 13.91
N LEU A 22 -3.21 -10.03 12.98
CA LEU A 22 -3.07 -9.65 11.57
C LEU A 22 -4.43 -9.44 10.89
N THR A 23 -5.42 -10.27 11.23
CA THR A 23 -6.80 -10.10 10.73
C THR A 23 -7.45 -8.82 11.28
N ASP A 24 -7.29 -8.54 12.56
CA ASP A 24 -7.77 -7.31 13.20
C ASP A 24 -7.13 -6.08 12.57
N TYR A 25 -5.83 -6.13 12.32
CA TYR A 25 -5.12 -5.03 11.65
C TYR A 25 -5.64 -4.80 10.23
N VAL A 26 -5.92 -5.86 9.46
CA VAL A 26 -6.56 -5.75 8.14
C VAL A 26 -7.95 -5.12 8.24
N ASN A 27 -8.74 -5.51 9.24
CA ASN A 27 -10.07 -4.95 9.47
C ASN A 27 -10.01 -3.47 9.86
N TYR A 28 -9.06 -3.08 10.70
CA TYR A 28 -8.80 -1.68 11.05
C TYR A 28 -8.44 -0.84 9.81
N LEU A 29 -7.50 -1.30 8.98
CA LEU A 29 -7.12 -0.59 7.76
C LEU A 29 -8.29 -0.45 6.77
N ARG A 30 -9.15 -1.47 6.70
CA ARG A 30 -10.34 -1.47 5.85
C ARG A 30 -11.46 -0.57 6.37
N ASN A 31 -11.88 -0.77 7.62
CA ASN A 31 -13.11 -0.18 8.15
C ASN A 31 -12.88 1.22 8.70
N GLU A 32 -11.77 1.43 9.42
CA GLU A 32 -11.49 2.72 10.04
C GLU A 32 -10.71 3.65 9.12
N LYS A 33 -9.68 3.13 8.43
CA LYS A 33 -8.89 3.94 7.49
C LYS A 33 -9.45 3.97 6.07
N LYS A 34 -10.51 3.18 5.80
CA LYS A 34 -11.20 3.14 4.49
C LYS A 34 -10.23 2.96 3.32
N MET A 35 -9.16 2.19 3.53
CA MET A 35 -8.13 1.96 2.51
C MET A 35 -8.62 1.00 1.43
N ARG A 36 -8.13 1.20 0.21
CA ARG A 36 -8.35 0.25 -0.90
C ARG A 36 -7.59 -1.04 -0.63
N ASN A 37 -8.12 -2.18 -1.07
CA ASN A 37 -7.47 -3.49 -0.88
C ASN A 37 -6.02 -3.55 -1.40
N SER A 38 -5.71 -2.86 -2.51
CA SER A 38 -4.33 -2.75 -3.02
C SER A 38 -3.40 -2.02 -2.05
N THR A 39 -3.88 -0.93 -1.45
CA THR A 39 -3.14 -0.19 -0.42
C THR A 39 -2.94 -1.03 0.84
N ILE A 40 -3.96 -1.79 1.25
CA ILE A 40 -3.87 -2.69 2.41
C ILE A 40 -2.83 -3.79 2.15
N ASN A 41 -2.83 -4.42 0.96
CA ASN A 41 -1.79 -5.39 0.58
C ASN A 41 -0.39 -4.78 0.70
N ASN A 42 -0.18 -3.57 0.15
CA ASN A 42 1.12 -2.91 0.28
C ASN A 42 1.49 -2.66 1.75
N GLN A 43 0.55 -2.23 2.61
CA GLN A 43 0.82 -2.06 4.04
C GLN A 43 1.18 -3.39 4.72
N LEU A 44 0.53 -4.50 4.35
CA LEU A 44 0.86 -5.83 4.86
C LEU A 44 2.23 -6.31 4.39
N ASP A 45 2.63 -6.01 3.16
CA ASP A 45 3.95 -6.39 2.66
C ASP A 45 5.06 -5.61 3.39
N PHE A 46 4.85 -4.32 3.66
CA PHE A 46 5.75 -3.56 4.53
C PHE A 46 5.79 -4.12 5.96
N LEU A 47 4.65 -4.55 6.50
CA LEU A 47 4.58 -5.21 7.81
C LEU A 47 5.37 -6.51 7.86
N ARG A 48 5.18 -7.39 6.88
CA ARG A 48 5.95 -8.64 6.79
C ARG A 48 7.45 -8.37 6.69
N TRP A 49 7.85 -7.41 5.85
CA TRP A 49 9.26 -7.02 5.73
C TRP A 49 9.82 -6.53 7.07
N PHE A 50 9.08 -5.68 7.79
CA PHE A 50 9.50 -5.17 9.09
C PHE A 50 9.60 -6.27 10.16
N LEU A 51 8.66 -7.21 10.19
CA LEU A 51 8.69 -8.33 11.14
C LEU A 51 9.81 -9.33 10.82
N ARG A 52 10.08 -9.60 9.53
CA ARG A 52 11.26 -10.40 9.13
C ARG A 52 12.56 -9.76 9.59
N TRP A 53 12.71 -8.46 9.38
CA TRP A 53 13.85 -7.72 9.89
C TRP A 53 13.93 -7.82 11.43
N GLY A 54 12.81 -7.78 12.14
CA GLY A 54 12.74 -7.99 13.59
C GLY A 54 13.28 -9.35 14.03
N ILE A 55 12.92 -10.42 13.31
CA ILE A 55 13.43 -11.78 13.55
C ILE A 55 14.94 -11.86 13.28
N GLU A 56 15.41 -11.31 12.16
CA GLU A 56 16.84 -11.32 11.79
C GLU A 56 17.72 -10.62 12.84
N ARG A 57 17.15 -9.66 13.57
CA ARG A 57 17.81 -8.94 14.66
C ARG A 57 17.65 -9.59 16.03
N GLY A 58 16.90 -10.69 16.13
CA GLY A 58 16.67 -11.41 17.39
C GLY A 58 15.64 -10.79 18.32
N TYR A 59 14.78 -9.88 17.84
CA TYR A 59 13.72 -9.28 18.66
C TYR A 59 12.51 -10.21 18.88
N SER A 60 12.34 -11.22 18.05
CA SER A 60 11.25 -12.19 18.12
C SER A 60 11.57 -13.44 17.30
N GLU A 61 10.92 -14.55 17.63
CA GLU A 61 10.94 -15.79 16.85
C GLU A 61 9.58 -16.06 16.17
N ASN A 62 8.59 -15.18 16.36
CA ASN A 62 7.23 -15.36 15.87
C ASN A 62 7.17 -15.21 14.34
N ARG A 63 6.90 -16.31 13.63
CA ARG A 63 6.76 -16.39 12.17
C ARG A 63 5.31 -16.55 11.68
N ALA A 64 4.31 -16.36 12.54
CA ALA A 64 2.90 -16.53 12.16
C ALA A 64 2.48 -15.66 10.96
N PHE A 65 3.11 -14.51 10.78
CA PHE A 65 2.86 -13.62 9.64
C PHE A 65 3.29 -14.18 8.27
N GLU A 66 4.17 -15.20 8.24
CA GLU A 66 4.67 -15.80 6.99
C GLU A 66 3.62 -16.67 6.31
N VAL A 67 2.82 -17.39 7.12
CA VAL A 67 1.73 -18.25 6.65
C VAL A 67 0.42 -17.49 6.46
N PHE A 68 0.27 -16.33 7.11
CA PHE A 68 -0.93 -15.51 7.02
C PHE A 68 -1.19 -15.01 5.59
N LYS A 69 -2.38 -15.31 5.05
CA LYS A 69 -2.84 -14.79 3.76
C LYS A 69 -4.18 -14.08 3.93
N ALA A 70 -4.17 -12.76 3.89
CA ALA A 70 -5.38 -11.97 3.91
C ALA A 70 -6.24 -12.26 2.66
N LYS A 71 -7.52 -12.59 2.84
CA LYS A 71 -8.49 -12.82 1.74
C LYS A 71 -8.96 -11.50 1.13
N LEU A 72 -8.04 -10.74 0.54
CA LEU A 72 -8.31 -9.45 -0.10
C LEU A 72 -8.47 -9.64 -1.62
N LYS A 73 -9.69 -9.45 -2.13
CA LYS A 73 -9.93 -9.42 -3.59
C LYS A 73 -9.44 -8.08 -4.14
N THR A 74 -8.44 -8.11 -5.01
CA THR A 74 -7.96 -6.92 -5.73
C THR A 74 -8.25 -7.06 -7.21
N THR A 75 -8.91 -6.06 -7.79
CA THR A 75 -9.02 -5.93 -9.25
C THR A 75 -7.71 -5.37 -9.79
N GLN A 76 -7.15 -6.00 -10.83
CA GLN A 76 -5.94 -5.48 -11.48
C GLN A 76 -6.26 -4.13 -12.15
N LYS A 77 -5.40 -3.13 -11.93
CA LYS A 77 -5.54 -1.84 -12.62
C LYS A 77 -5.29 -2.07 -14.11
N LYS A 78 -6.30 -1.82 -14.94
CA LYS A 78 -6.12 -1.79 -16.40
C LYS A 78 -5.28 -0.56 -16.75
N VAL A 79 -4.07 -0.78 -17.23
CA VAL A 79 -3.27 0.28 -17.85
C VAL A 79 -3.76 0.39 -19.30
N ILE A 80 -4.27 1.56 -19.66
CA ILE A 80 -4.69 1.88 -21.02
C ILE A 80 -3.60 2.78 -21.59
N PHE A 81 -2.97 2.35 -22.67
CA PHE A 81 -1.99 3.15 -23.40
C PHE A 81 -2.72 4.04 -24.41
N LEU A 82 -2.18 5.24 -24.62
CA LEU A 82 -2.63 6.11 -25.70
C LEU A 82 -2.25 5.47 -27.04
N THR A 83 -3.17 5.52 -27.99
CA THR A 83 -2.85 5.26 -29.40
C THR A 83 -1.98 6.39 -29.96
N TRP A 84 -1.31 6.14 -31.08
CA TRP A 84 -0.45 7.14 -31.71
C TRP A 84 -1.23 8.42 -32.08
N GLU A 85 -2.48 8.28 -32.50
CA GLU A 85 -3.38 9.41 -32.78
C GLU A 85 -3.73 10.22 -31.53
N GLU A 86 -4.06 9.56 -30.42
CA GLU A 86 -4.37 10.22 -29.15
C GLU A 86 -3.14 10.94 -28.57
N LEU A 87 -1.96 10.33 -28.72
CA LEU A 87 -0.70 10.93 -28.31
C LEU A 87 -0.40 12.20 -29.11
N ASN A 88 -0.55 12.15 -30.44
CA ASN A 88 -0.32 13.32 -31.29
C ASN A 88 -1.30 14.45 -31.00
N ARG A 89 -2.59 14.13 -30.77
CA ARG A 89 -3.59 15.12 -30.34
C ARG A 89 -3.17 15.84 -29.05
N LEU A 90 -2.76 15.10 -28.03
CA LEU A 90 -2.29 15.68 -26.77
C LEU A 90 -1.02 16.55 -26.96
N ARG A 91 -0.14 16.14 -27.89
CA ARG A 91 1.10 16.86 -28.21
C ARG A 91 0.89 18.12 -29.07
N GLU A 92 -0.22 18.24 -29.77
CA GLU A 92 -0.53 19.40 -30.61
C GLU A 92 -1.48 20.39 -29.93
N ASP A 93 -2.24 19.94 -28.93
CA ASP A 93 -3.19 20.80 -28.20
C ASP A 93 -2.53 22.04 -27.60
N PRO A 94 -3.06 23.26 -27.85
CA PRO A 94 -2.47 24.48 -27.34
C PRO A 94 -2.59 24.54 -25.81
N ILE A 95 -1.46 24.80 -25.14
CA ILE A 95 -1.44 24.99 -23.69
C ILE A 95 -1.97 26.40 -23.40
N PRO A 96 -3.03 26.56 -22.58
CA PRO A 96 -3.54 27.88 -22.22
C PRO A 96 -2.47 28.73 -21.52
N GLU A 97 -2.50 30.05 -21.72
CA GLU A 97 -1.51 30.96 -21.12
C GLU A 97 -1.43 30.86 -19.58
N THR A 98 -2.54 30.49 -18.94
CA THR A 98 -2.62 30.27 -17.48
C THR A 98 -1.82 29.06 -17.01
N LYS A 99 -1.38 28.18 -17.91
CA LYS A 99 -0.67 26.92 -17.61
C LYS A 99 0.67 26.77 -18.35
N LYS A 100 1.34 27.87 -18.72
CA LYS A 100 2.66 27.85 -19.41
C LYS A 100 3.72 26.96 -18.73
N TYR A 101 3.63 26.71 -17.42
CA TYR A 101 4.53 25.78 -16.72
C TYR A 101 4.51 24.35 -17.27
N LEU A 102 3.43 23.94 -17.96
CA LEU A 102 3.29 22.63 -18.58
C LEU A 102 4.16 22.45 -19.83
N GLU A 103 4.67 23.53 -20.44
CA GLU A 103 5.59 23.42 -21.59
C GLU A 103 6.89 22.68 -21.23
N ARG A 104 7.32 22.74 -19.95
CA ARG A 104 8.54 22.07 -19.48
C ARG A 104 8.45 20.55 -19.42
N VAL A 105 7.23 20.02 -19.38
CA VAL A 105 6.95 18.58 -19.20
C VAL A 105 6.29 17.98 -20.45
N ARG A 106 6.31 18.72 -21.56
CA ARG A 106 5.87 18.26 -22.87
C ARG A 106 7.00 17.49 -23.56
#